data_AF-A0A806K0M7-F1
#
_entry.id   AF-A0A806K0M7-F1
#
_cell.length_a   1.000
_cell.length_b   1.000
_cell.length_c   1.000
_cell.angle_alpha   90.00
_cell.angle_beta   90.00
_cell.angle_gamma   90.00
#
_symmetry.space_group_name_H-M   'P 1'
#
loop_
_entity.id
_entity.type
_entity.pdbx_description
1 polymer ?
#
loop_
_entity_poly.entity_id
_entity_poly.type
_entity_poly.pdbx_seq_one_letter_code
_entity_poly.pdbx_strand_id
1 'polypeptide(L)'
;MPDKLEELFRLQETLNDYVFSKQDLRDRNGKLLAMAALREQAQSGEALGPNTEVCQWLRKYLEALTDESKELGEELPWKWWSKDKLDMQNIRIEIVDQLHFWLSLAMTAGMDAEKVFDIYMQKNKVNIERQNAGYSKENKNEADNRGIS
;
A
#
# COMPACT_ATOMS: atom_id res chain seq x y z
N MET A 1 -5.52 -3.31 24.90
CA MET A 1 -4.36 -3.49 23.99
C MET A 1 -4.52 -2.47 22.88
N PRO A 2 -3.46 -1.78 22.45
CA PRO A 2 -3.55 -0.85 21.32
C PRO A 2 -4.00 -1.60 20.06
N ASP A 3 -4.79 -0.94 19.22
CA ASP A 3 -5.10 -1.44 17.89
C ASP A 3 -3.80 -1.47 17.08
N LYS A 4 -3.42 -2.66 16.60
CA LYS A 4 -2.14 -2.85 15.92
C LYS A 4 -2.13 -2.23 14.53
N LEU A 5 -3.28 -2.17 13.85
CA LEU A 5 -3.36 -1.57 12.52
C LEU A 5 -3.26 -0.05 12.65
N GLU A 6 -3.99 0.54 13.60
CA GLU A 6 -3.90 1.97 13.89
C GLU A 6 -2.47 2.38 14.28
N GLU A 7 -1.81 1.56 15.11
CA GLU A 7 -0.42 1.80 15.51
C GLU A 7 0.56 1.70 14.32
N LEU A 8 0.36 0.77 13.38
CA LEU A 8 1.17 0.69 12.16
C LEU A 8 1.02 1.94 11.29
N PHE A 9 -0.21 2.42 11.09
CA PHE A 9 -0.46 3.66 10.37
C PHE A 9 0.22 4.85 11.04
N ARG A 10 0.10 4.97 12.37
CA ARG A 10 0.72 6.05 13.15
C ARG A 10 2.25 6.03 13.04
N LEU A 11 2.86 4.86 13.18
CA LEU A 11 4.31 4.69 13.08
C LEU A 11 4.81 5.04 11.67
N GLN A 12 4.10 4.58 10.64
CA GLN A 12 4.48 4.87 9.25
C GLN A 12 4.29 6.35 8.89
N GLU A 13 3.19 6.97 9.34
CA GLU A 13 2.95 8.41 9.12
C GLU A 13 4.08 9.23 9.75
N THR A 14 4.45 8.90 11.00
CA THR A 14 5.57 9.54 11.71
C THR A 14 6.89 9.38 10.96
N LEU A 15 7.17 8.18 10.45
CA LEU A 15 8.40 7.89 9.71
C LEU A 15 8.45 8.66 8.38
N ASN A 16 7.36 8.67 7.61
CA ASN A 16 7.29 9.38 6.34
C ASN A 16 7.50 10.89 6.55
N ASP A 17 6.80 11.50 7.51
CA ASP A 17 6.94 12.92 7.80
C ASP A 17 8.36 13.27 8.31
N TYR A 18 8.96 12.40 9.11
CA TYR A 18 10.36 12.53 9.52
C TYR A 18 11.30 12.54 8.29
N VAL A 19 11.11 11.60 7.34
CA VAL A 19 11.92 11.55 6.12
C VAL A 19 11.69 12.78 5.24
N PHE A 20 10.44 13.22 5.06
CA PHE A 20 10.13 14.44 4.32
C PHE A 20 10.84 15.65 4.91
N SER A 21 10.76 15.83 6.23
CA SER A 21 11.46 16.90 6.93
C SER A 21 12.98 16.76 6.83
N LYS A 22 13.51 15.55 7.01
CA LYS A 22 14.96 15.32 7.03
C LYS A 22 15.62 15.57 5.68
N GLN A 23 14.91 15.28 4.60
CA GLN A 23 15.39 15.42 3.22
C GLN A 23 14.91 16.71 2.55
N ASP A 24 14.26 17.62 3.30
CA ASP A 24 13.66 18.88 2.80
C ASP A 24 12.76 18.69 1.57
N LEU A 25 11.94 17.63 1.60
CA LEU A 25 11.02 17.33 0.51
C LEU A 25 9.81 18.26 0.59
N ARG A 26 9.57 19.00 -0.49
CA ARG A 26 8.56 20.05 -0.56
C ARG A 26 7.56 19.78 -1.67
N ASP A 27 6.33 20.26 -1.47
CA ASP A 27 5.29 20.26 -2.49
C ASP A 27 5.57 21.33 -3.56
N ARG A 28 4.75 21.36 -4.61
CA ARG A 28 4.85 22.37 -5.69
C ARG A 28 4.79 23.83 -5.23
N ASN A 29 4.22 24.10 -4.06
CA ASN A 29 4.09 25.45 -3.50
C ASN A 29 5.27 25.80 -2.58
N GLY A 30 6.25 24.90 -2.46
CA GLY A 30 7.42 25.07 -1.60
C GLY A 30 7.14 24.77 -0.12
N LYS A 31 5.94 24.29 0.24
CA LYS A 31 5.62 23.86 1.61
C LYS A 31 6.25 22.49 1.85
N LEU A 32 6.73 22.26 3.07
CA LEU A 32 7.19 20.93 3.45
C LEU A 32 6.08 19.89 3.24
N LEU A 33 6.42 18.76 2.63
CA LEU A 33 5.48 17.66 2.45
C LEU A 33 5.10 17.07 3.81
N ALA A 34 3.84 16.62 3.89
CA ALA A 34 3.30 15.89 5.02
C ALA A 34 2.31 14.86 4.52
N MET A 35 2.29 13.67 5.13
CA MET A 35 1.35 12.60 4.81
C MET A 35 -0.10 13.06 4.96
N ALA A 36 -0.40 13.84 6.00
CA ALA A 36 -1.72 14.45 6.20
C ALA A 36 -2.16 15.29 4.98
N ALA A 37 -1.26 16.07 4.38
CA ALA A 37 -1.59 16.89 3.22
C ALA A 37 -1.84 16.05 1.95
N LEU A 38 -1.12 14.94 1.77
CA LEU A 38 -1.38 13.98 0.69
C LEU A 38 -2.75 13.32 0.87
N ARG A 39 -3.06 12.88 2.10
CA ARG A 39 -4.36 12.27 2.45
C ARG A 39 -5.52 13.25 2.24
N GLU A 40 -5.38 14.50 2.69
CA GLU A 40 -6.37 15.56 2.47
C GLU A 40 -6.59 15.85 0.98
N GLN A 41 -5.52 15.93 0.17
CA GLN A 41 -5.65 16.09 -1.27
C GLN A 41 -6.37 14.90 -1.92
N ALA A 42 -6.11 13.67 -1.46
CA ALA A 42 -6.78 12.47 -1.96
C ALA A 42 -8.28 12.44 -1.60
N GLN A 43 -8.65 13.02 -0.46
CA GLN A 43 -10.03 13.05 0.05
C GLN A 43 -10.83 14.28 -0.39
N SER A 44 -10.22 15.23 -1.12
CA SER A 44 -10.84 16.53 -1.45
C SER A 44 -12.09 16.42 -2.33
N GLY A 45 -12.29 15.29 -3.02
CA GLY A 45 -13.34 15.11 -4.03
C GLY A 45 -13.05 15.81 -5.35
N GLU A 46 -11.91 16.48 -5.49
CA GLU A 46 -11.47 17.11 -6.73
C GLU A 46 -10.90 16.07 -7.72
N ALA A 47 -10.96 16.38 -9.02
CA ALA A 47 -10.33 15.55 -10.03
C ALA A 47 -8.81 15.64 -9.95
N LEU A 48 -8.14 14.55 -9.55
CA LEU A 48 -6.70 14.50 -9.42
C LEU A 48 -6.02 14.15 -10.75
N GLY A 49 -5.26 15.09 -11.29
CA GLY A 49 -4.47 14.89 -12.51
C GLY A 49 -3.12 14.21 -12.27
N PRO A 50 -2.41 13.83 -13.35
CA PRO A 50 -1.12 13.12 -13.28
C PRO A 50 0.00 13.93 -12.64
N ASN A 51 -0.13 15.25 -12.61
CA ASN A 51 0.86 16.14 -12.04
C ASN A 51 0.57 16.50 -10.58
N THR A 52 -0.43 15.91 -9.92
CA THR A 52 -0.74 16.13 -8.48
C THR A 52 0.32 15.50 -7.58
N GLU A 53 0.43 15.96 -6.32
CA GLU A 53 1.36 15.35 -5.36
C GLU A 53 0.93 13.92 -5.07
N VAL A 54 -0.38 13.68 -4.89
CA VAL A 54 -0.94 12.33 -4.72
C VAL A 54 -0.51 11.40 -5.84
N CYS A 55 -0.66 11.78 -7.12
CA CYS A 55 -0.26 10.90 -8.23
C CYS A 55 1.26 10.63 -8.23
N GLN A 56 2.08 11.65 -7.99
CA GLN A 56 3.54 11.50 -7.96
C GLN A 56 3.99 10.58 -6.83
N TRP A 57 3.44 10.75 -5.62
CA TRP A 57 3.79 9.97 -4.45
C TRP A 57 3.25 8.55 -4.50
N LEU A 58 2.04 8.34 -5.04
CA LEU A 58 1.55 6.99 -5.34
C LEU A 58 2.52 6.25 -6.28
N ARG A 59 3.04 6.91 -7.31
CA ARG A 59 4.02 6.29 -8.22
C ARG A 59 5.33 5.96 -7.52
N LYS A 60 5.85 6.88 -6.71
CA LYS A 60 7.10 6.66 -5.95
C LYS A 60 6.99 5.48 -4.98
N TYR A 61 5.90 5.42 -4.20
CA TYR A 61 5.72 4.32 -3.26
C TYR A 61 5.41 3.00 -3.97
N LEU A 62 4.73 3.02 -5.12
CA LEU A 62 4.51 1.82 -5.92
C LEU A 62 5.81 1.29 -6.54
N GLU A 63 6.68 2.18 -7.01
CA GLU A 63 8.00 1.84 -7.52
C GLU A 63 8.85 1.21 -6.42
N ALA A 64 8.92 1.82 -5.24
CA ALA A 64 9.62 1.26 -4.09
C ALA A 64 9.08 -0.12 -3.69
N LEU A 65 7.76 -0.29 -3.57
CA LEU A 65 7.14 -1.59 -3.30
C LEU A 65 7.49 -2.66 -4.35
N THR A 66 7.60 -2.24 -5.62
CA THR A 66 7.98 -3.13 -6.73
C THR A 66 9.44 -3.57 -6.60
N ASP A 67 10.32 -2.69 -6.16
CA ASP A 67 11.73 -3.02 -5.94
C ASP A 67 11.90 -3.95 -4.74
N GLU A 68 11.22 -3.72 -3.61
CA GLU A 68 11.20 -4.68 -2.46
C GLU A 68 10.59 -6.04 -2.83
N SER A 69 9.72 -6.08 -3.84
CA SER A 69 9.19 -7.34 -4.37
C SER A 69 10.25 -8.12 -5.18
N LYS A 70 11.19 -7.42 -5.82
CA LYS A 70 12.33 -8.04 -6.49
C LYS A 70 13.34 -8.56 -5.46
N GLU A 71 13.64 -7.77 -4.42
CA GLU A 71 14.56 -8.16 -3.34
C GLU A 71 14.05 -9.43 -2.63
N LEU A 72 12.76 -9.48 -2.25
CA LEU A 72 12.15 -10.71 -1.75
C LEU A 72 12.25 -11.88 -2.75
N GLY A 73 12.12 -11.60 -4.05
CA GLY A 73 12.27 -12.60 -5.11
C GLY A 73 13.67 -13.19 -5.21
N GLU A 74 14.71 -12.41 -4.91
CA GLU A 74 16.11 -12.85 -4.90
C GLU A 74 16.40 -13.83 -3.74
N GLU A 75 15.70 -13.69 -2.61
CA GLU A 75 15.75 -14.61 -1.46
C GLU A 75 15.01 -15.93 -1.69
N LEU A 76 14.23 -16.04 -2.76
CA LEU A 76 13.39 -17.21 -3.08
C LEU A 76 14.01 -18.01 -4.23
N PRO A 77 14.85 -19.04 -3.94
CA PRO A 77 15.53 -19.81 -4.96
C PRO A 77 14.53 -20.52 -5.87
N TRP A 78 14.41 -20.04 -7.11
CA TRP A 78 13.49 -20.60 -8.11
C TRP A 78 13.94 -21.98 -8.64
N LYS A 79 15.24 -22.30 -8.52
CA LYS A 79 15.80 -23.59 -8.91
C LYS A 79 15.40 -24.63 -7.88
N TRP A 80 14.27 -25.28 -8.09
CA TRP A 80 13.74 -26.33 -7.20
C TRP A 80 14.67 -27.56 -7.05
N TRP A 81 15.72 -27.67 -7.87
CA TRP A 81 16.78 -28.69 -7.75
C TRP A 81 18.01 -28.23 -6.96
N SER A 82 18.03 -26.99 -6.47
CA SER A 82 19.13 -26.46 -5.68
C SER A 82 19.17 -27.07 -4.28
N LYS A 83 20.34 -27.01 -3.64
CA LYS A 83 20.53 -27.35 -2.21
C LYS A 83 20.52 -26.10 -1.32
N ASP A 84 20.20 -24.95 -1.88
CA ASP A 84 20.16 -23.67 -1.16
C ASP A 84 19.14 -23.73 -0.01
N LYS A 85 19.47 -23.02 1.07
CA LYS A 85 18.58 -22.85 2.21
C LYS A 85 17.99 -21.46 2.16
N LEU A 86 16.74 -21.34 2.61
CA LEU A 86 16.07 -20.05 2.73
C LEU A 86 16.63 -19.26 3.91
N ASP A 87 16.94 -17.99 3.69
CA ASP A 87 17.11 -17.04 4.78
C ASP A 87 15.73 -16.53 5.25
N MET A 88 15.12 -17.29 6.15
CA MET A 88 13.81 -16.93 6.71
C MET A 88 13.84 -15.64 7.55
N GLN A 89 15.02 -15.16 7.97
CA GLN A 89 15.12 -13.87 8.62
C GLN A 89 15.01 -12.76 7.59
N ASN A 90 15.81 -12.83 6.51
CA ASN A 90 15.76 -11.80 5.47
C ASN A 90 14.39 -11.74 4.81
N ILE A 91 13.81 -12.89 4.44
CA ILE A 91 12.44 -12.97 3.89
C ILE A 91 11.40 -12.23 4.75
N ARG A 92 11.50 -12.29 6.08
CA ARG A 92 10.56 -11.58 6.96
C ARG A 92 10.80 -10.07 6.99
N ILE A 93 12.04 -9.65 6.82
CA ILE A 93 12.42 -8.23 6.73
C ILE A 93 11.86 -7.65 5.43
N GLU A 94 12.11 -8.30 4.29
CA GLU A 94 11.59 -7.87 2.98
C GLU A 94 10.05 -7.78 2.95
N ILE A 95 9.35 -8.70 3.62
CA ILE A 95 7.89 -8.64 3.77
C ILE A 95 7.46 -7.40 4.58
N VAL A 96 8.23 -7.01 5.59
CA VAL A 96 7.96 -5.82 6.39
C VAL A 96 8.33 -4.55 5.62
N ASP A 97 9.35 -4.57 4.78
CA ASP A 97 9.70 -3.44 3.91
C ASP A 97 8.60 -3.17 2.87
N GLN A 98 8.03 -4.23 2.29
CA GLN A 98 6.81 -4.13 1.50
C GLN A 98 5.64 -3.52 2.30
N LEU A 99 5.49 -3.86 3.58
CA LEU A 99 4.43 -3.30 4.43
C LEU A 99 4.59 -1.79 4.61
N HIS A 100 5.81 -1.26 4.76
CA HIS A 100 6.06 0.19 4.87
C HIS A 100 5.53 0.95 3.65
N PHE A 101 5.84 0.43 2.45
CA PHE A 101 5.38 1.06 1.21
C PHE A 101 3.90 0.85 0.94
N TRP A 102 3.34 -0.30 1.34
CA TRP A 102 1.91 -0.54 1.27
C TRP A 102 1.11 0.43 2.15
N LEU A 103 1.55 0.65 3.41
CA LEU A 103 0.93 1.62 4.31
C LEU A 103 1.01 3.05 3.75
N SER A 104 2.17 3.39 3.16
CA SER A 104 2.39 4.69 2.53
C SER A 104 1.50 4.91 1.30
N LEU A 105 1.28 3.87 0.48
CA LEU A 105 0.33 3.89 -0.62
C LEU A 105 -1.10 4.11 -0.13
N ALA A 106 -1.54 3.37 0.88
CA ALA A 106 -2.89 3.49 1.44
C ALA A 106 -3.16 4.92 1.95
N MET A 107 -2.24 5.49 2.74
CA MET A 107 -2.37 6.85 3.24
C MET A 107 -2.38 7.89 2.11
N THR A 108 -1.49 7.75 1.11
CA THR A 108 -1.46 8.64 -0.06
C THR A 108 -2.73 8.52 -0.90
N ALA A 109 -3.38 7.36 -0.90
CA ALA A 109 -4.67 7.13 -1.54
C ALA A 109 -5.87 7.62 -0.72
N GLY A 110 -5.65 8.32 0.41
CA GLY A 110 -6.72 8.87 1.22
C GLY A 110 -7.29 7.90 2.27
N MET A 111 -6.60 6.80 2.57
CA MET A 111 -7.07 5.77 3.49
C MET A 111 -6.35 5.87 4.84
N ASP A 112 -7.10 5.75 5.93
CA ASP A 112 -6.58 5.47 7.25
C ASP A 112 -6.80 3.98 7.61
N ALA A 113 -6.43 3.60 8.83
CA ALA A 113 -6.57 2.23 9.33
C ALA A 113 -8.03 1.73 9.27
N GLU A 114 -8.99 2.57 9.63
CA GLU A 114 -10.43 2.23 9.62
C GLU A 114 -10.92 2.02 8.18
N LYS A 115 -10.62 2.96 7.29
CA LYS A 115 -11.01 2.88 5.87
C LYS A 115 -10.39 1.65 5.17
N VAL A 116 -9.14 1.31 5.47
CA VAL A 116 -8.51 0.06 5.01
C VAL A 116 -9.32 -1.15 5.46
N PHE A 117 -9.63 -1.22 6.75
CA PHE A 117 -10.32 -2.36 7.33
C PHE A 117 -11.72 -2.53 6.72
N ASP A 118 -12.45 -1.42 6.56
CA ASP A 118 -13.78 -1.41 5.96
C ASP A 118 -13.76 -1.90 4.50
N ILE A 119 -12.86 -1.37 3.68
CA ILE A 119 -12.71 -1.79 2.28
C ILE A 119 -12.30 -3.27 2.20
N TYR A 120 -11.40 -3.72 3.09
CA TYR A 120 -10.99 -5.11 3.17
C TYR A 120 -12.19 -6.02 3.47
N MET A 121 -13.01 -5.68 4.47
CA MET A 121 -14.18 -6.45 4.87
C MET A 121 -15.20 -6.57 3.73
N GLN A 122 -15.50 -5.46 3.06
CA GLN A 122 -16.39 -5.44 1.90
C GLN A 122 -15.85 -6.32 0.77
N LYS A 123 -14.56 -6.19 0.45
CA LYS A 123 -13.93 -6.98 -0.63
C LYS A 123 -13.81 -8.46 -0.28
N ASN A 124 -13.54 -8.78 0.98
CA ASN A 124 -13.50 -10.15 1.47
C ASN A 124 -14.85 -10.86 1.27
N LYS A 125 -15.95 -10.18 1.64
CA LYS A 125 -17.32 -10.68 1.45
C LYS A 125 -17.61 -10.97 -0.03
N VAL A 126 -17.34 -10.00 -0.92
CA VAL A 126 -17.53 -10.16 -2.37
C VAL A 126 -16.72 -11.35 -2.91
N ASN A 127 -15.48 -11.51 -2.46
CA ASN A 127 -14.64 -12.62 -2.91
C ASN A 127 -15.17 -14.00 -2.44
N ILE A 128 -15.74 -14.09 -1.23
CA ILE A 128 -16.39 -15.31 -0.74
C ILE A 128 -17.64 -15.61 -1.57
N GLU A 129 -18.46 -14.60 -1.86
CA GLU A 129 -19.66 -14.74 -2.70
C GLU A 129 -19.32 -15.22 -4.11
N ARG A 130 -18.24 -14.72 -4.71
CA ARG A 130 -17.72 -15.21 -6.01
C ARG A 130 -17.37 -16.70 -5.95
N GLN A 131 -16.68 -17.15 -4.90
CA GLN A 131 -16.33 -18.57 -4.74
C GLN A 131 -17.58 -19.44 -4.62
N ASN A 132 -18.56 -19.02 -3.82
CA ASN A 132 -19.83 -19.73 -3.68
C ASN A 132 -20.63 -19.79 -4.99
N ALA A 133 -20.48 -18.79 -5.86
CA ALA A 133 -21.12 -18.73 -7.18
C ALA A 133 -20.35 -19.49 -8.29
N GLY A 134 -19.29 -20.24 -7.95
CA GLY A 134 -18.51 -21.01 -8.92
C GLY A 134 -17.55 -20.14 -9.74
N TYR A 135 -16.79 -19.26 -9.07
CA TYR A 135 -15.79 -18.39 -9.70
C TYR A 135 -14.91 -19.13 -10.72
N SER A 136 -14.93 -18.64 -11.96
CA SER A 136 -14.06 -19.09 -13.04
C SER A 136 -13.52 -17.89 -13.82
N LYS A 137 -12.44 -18.10 -14.58
CA LYS A 137 -11.89 -17.06 -15.46
C LYS A 137 -12.90 -16.58 -16.50
N GLU A 138 -13.81 -17.46 -16.93
CA GLU A 138 -14.85 -17.21 -17.92
C GLU A 138 -15.99 -16.33 -17.38
N ASN A 139 -16.27 -16.44 -16.07
CA ASN A 139 -17.35 -15.71 -15.40
C ASN A 139 -16.85 -14.51 -14.57
N LYS A 140 -15.58 -14.12 -14.72
CA LYS A 140 -14.99 -12.99 -13.99
C LYS A 140 -15.62 -11.67 -14.47
N ASN A 141 -16.38 -11.04 -13.60
CA ASN A 141 -16.84 -9.66 -13.74
C ASN A 141 -16.36 -8.84 -12.54
N GLU A 142 -15.99 -7.58 -12.75
CA GLU A 142 -15.53 -6.65 -11.70
C GLU A 142 -16.58 -5.59 -11.33
N ALA A 143 -17.79 -5.68 -11.90
CA ALA A 143 -18.88 -4.73 -11.65
C ALA A 143 -19.29 -4.67 -10.17
N ASP A 144 -19.20 -5.79 -9.45
CA ASP A 144 -19.42 -5.93 -8.01
C ASP A 144 -18.39 -5.17 -7.15
N ASN A 145 -17.21 -4.84 -7.68
CA ASN A 145 -16.24 -3.98 -6.98
C ASN A 145 -16.67 -2.50 -6.93
N ARG A 146 -17.59 -2.05 -7.81
CA ARG A 146 -17.95 -0.62 -7.94
C ARG A 146 -18.66 -0.05 -6.71
N GLY A 147 -19.18 -0.90 -5.84
CA GLY A 147 -19.82 -0.49 -4.59
C GLY A 147 -18.88 -0.38 -3.40
N ILE A 148 -17.59 -0.66 -3.57
CA ILE A 148 -16.60 -0.68 -2.48
C ILE A 148 -15.89 0.68 -2.45
N SER A 149 -15.98 1.39 -1.33
CA SER A 149 -15.43 2.74 -1.12
C SER A 149 -15.20 3.02 0.36
#